data_AF-M8B5Q2-F1
#
_entry.id   AF-M8B5Q2-F1
#
_cell.length_a   1.000
_cell.length_b   1.000
_cell.length_c   1.000
_cell.angle_alpha   90.00
_cell.angle_beta   90.00
_cell.angle_gamma   90.00
#
_symmetry.space_group_name_H-M   'P 1'
#
loop_
_entity.id
_entity.type
_entity.pdbx_description
1 polymer ?
#
loop_
_entity_poly.entity_id
_entity_poly.type
_entity_poly.pdbx_seq_one_letter_code
_entity_poly.pdbx_strand_id
1 'polypeptide(L)'
;MDYMNGPGRNHLFVPGPVNIPDQVIRAMSRQNEDYRSPAIPALTKTLLEDVKKIFKTTTGTPFLFPTTGTGAWESALTNTLSPGDRIVSFSLGQFSLLWIDQQQRLGFSAAKTAKSVRVFFDWKDYLKFYKMGTYWPYTPSIQLLYGLRAGLDLLFEEGLDNVIKRHTRLGTATRLAVAAWGLKNCTAKEENFSDTVTAVVVPPYIDSSEIVKHAWKRYNLSLGLGLNKVAGKVFRIGHLGHLNELQLLGCLGGGEMVLKDIGYPVKLGSGVAAAAAYLSNSTPLIPSRI
;
A
#
# COMPACT_ATOMS: atom_id res chain seq x y z
N MET A 1 -18.14 15.99 12.14
CA MET A 1 -19.39 15.63 11.43
C MET A 1 -19.08 14.34 10.72
N ASP A 2 -19.71 13.23 11.12
CA ASP A 2 -19.41 11.92 10.57
C ASP A 2 -20.33 11.67 9.37
N TYR A 3 -19.75 11.58 8.18
CA TYR A 3 -20.47 11.50 6.90
C TYR A 3 -20.70 10.05 6.47
N MET A 4 -21.91 9.70 6.02
CA MET A 4 -22.30 8.32 5.66
C MET A 4 -21.91 7.30 6.74
N ASN A 5 -22.17 7.65 8.01
CA ASN A 5 -21.76 6.83 9.15
C ASN A 5 -22.50 5.48 9.17
N GLY A 6 -21.78 4.42 9.52
CA GLY A 6 -22.31 3.08 9.74
C GLY A 6 -21.89 2.56 11.12
N PRO A 7 -22.58 1.56 11.68
CA PRO A 7 -22.20 1.00 12.99
C PRO A 7 -20.85 0.29 12.92
N GLY A 8 -20.13 0.28 14.05
CA GLY A 8 -18.83 -0.40 14.19
C GLY A 8 -17.67 0.30 13.46
N ARG A 9 -16.51 -0.37 13.37
CA ARG A 9 -15.37 0.13 12.58
C ARG A 9 -15.55 -0.27 11.12
N ASN A 10 -15.24 0.63 10.19
CA ASN A 10 -15.08 0.28 8.78
C ASN A 10 -13.95 -0.74 8.62
N HIS A 11 -14.22 -1.81 7.86
CA HIS A 11 -13.24 -2.83 7.51
C HIS A 11 -12.52 -2.40 6.22
N LEU A 12 -11.35 -1.78 6.36
CA LEU A 12 -10.57 -1.25 5.23
C LEU A 12 -9.65 -2.33 4.61
N PHE A 13 -10.05 -2.89 3.46
CA PHE A 13 -9.33 -3.94 2.71
C PHE A 13 -9.07 -3.54 1.26
N VAL A 14 -8.99 -2.24 0.96
CA VAL A 14 -8.39 -1.76 -0.30
C VAL A 14 -6.86 -1.86 -0.19
N PRO A 15 -6.13 -2.09 -1.30
CA PRO A 15 -4.67 -2.19 -1.28
C PRO A 15 -3.99 -0.81 -1.30
N GLY A 16 -4.40 0.09 -0.41
CA GLY A 16 -3.93 1.48 -0.34
C GLY A 16 -5.06 2.51 -0.56
N PRO A 17 -5.30 3.44 0.38
CA PRO A 17 -4.71 3.55 1.73
C PRO A 17 -5.06 2.36 2.63
N VAL A 18 -4.36 2.22 3.77
CA VAL A 18 -4.51 1.08 4.70
C VAL A 18 -4.76 1.54 6.14
N ASN A 19 -5.10 0.61 7.02
CA ASN A 19 -5.30 0.89 8.45
C ASN A 19 -4.02 1.49 9.05
N ILE A 20 -4.17 2.60 9.77
CA ILE A 20 -3.08 3.28 10.48
C ILE A 20 -3.10 2.78 11.94
N PRO A 21 -1.96 2.32 12.50
CA PRO A 21 -1.89 1.95 13.91
C PRO A 21 -2.27 3.13 14.81
N ASP A 22 -2.95 2.88 15.92
CA ASP A 22 -3.42 3.94 16.81
C ASP A 22 -2.26 4.77 17.39
N GLN A 23 -1.08 4.17 17.61
CA GLN A 23 0.14 4.87 18.03
C GLN A 23 0.56 5.92 17.00
N VAL A 24 0.44 5.61 15.70
CA VAL A 24 0.77 6.53 14.60
C VAL A 24 -0.27 7.64 14.52
N ILE A 25 -1.55 7.32 14.67
CA ILE A 25 -2.63 8.33 14.75
C ILE A 25 -2.34 9.32 15.89
N ARG A 26 -2.01 8.82 17.08
CA ARG A 26 -1.64 9.66 18.23
C ARG A 26 -0.40 10.51 17.95
N ALA A 27 0.63 9.95 17.30
CA ALA A 27 1.84 10.70 16.94
C ALA A 27 1.55 11.88 16.00
N MET A 28 0.61 11.71 15.06
CA MET A 28 0.21 12.75 14.12
C MET A 28 -0.78 13.78 14.71
N SER A 29 -1.42 13.46 15.84
CA SER A 29 -2.38 14.34 16.52
C SER A 29 -1.66 15.45 17.29
N ARG A 30 -1.16 16.45 16.55
CA ARG A 30 -0.38 17.57 17.08
C ARG A 30 -0.57 18.84 16.25
N GLN A 31 -0.27 19.97 16.89
CA GLN A 31 -0.18 21.27 16.22
C GLN A 31 1.03 21.33 15.27
N ASN A 32 1.04 22.33 14.39
CA ASN A 32 2.21 22.62 13.58
C ASN A 32 3.39 23.10 14.46
N GLU A 33 4.59 22.84 13.96
CA GLU A 33 5.86 23.27 14.56
C GLU A 33 6.65 24.05 13.49
N ASP A 34 7.55 24.95 13.92
CA ASP A 34 8.49 25.58 13.00
C ASP A 34 9.50 24.55 12.48
N TYR A 35 9.47 24.27 11.18
CA TYR A 35 10.39 23.31 10.55
C TYR A 35 11.86 23.77 10.52
N ARG A 36 12.11 25.06 10.76
CA ARG A 36 13.46 25.63 10.91
C ARG A 36 13.98 25.56 12.34
N SER A 37 13.13 25.24 13.32
CA SER A 37 13.57 25.00 14.69
C SER A 37 14.53 23.80 14.77
N PRO A 38 15.40 23.70 15.79
CA PRO A 38 16.35 22.59 15.91
C PRO A 38 15.72 21.18 15.99
N ALA A 39 14.45 21.09 16.41
CA ALA A 39 13.76 19.81 16.61
C ALA A 39 13.55 19.03 15.30
N ILE A 40 13.13 19.71 14.22
CA ILE A 40 12.75 19.04 12.96
C ILE A 40 13.96 18.51 12.18
N PRO A 41 15.09 19.22 12.06
CA PRO A 41 16.33 18.65 11.54
C PRO A 41 16.81 17.43 12.33
N ALA A 42 16.76 17.48 13.67
CA ALA A 42 17.16 16.36 14.52
C ALA A 42 16.29 15.12 14.29
N LEU A 43 14.97 15.29 14.22
CA LEU A 43 14.03 14.23 13.85
C LEU A 43 14.34 13.69 12.44
N THR A 44 14.47 14.58 11.46
CA THR A 44 14.71 14.22 10.05
C THR A 44 15.98 13.38 9.90
N LYS A 45 17.06 13.72 10.60
CA LYS A 45 18.30 12.93 10.60
C LYS A 45 18.06 11.47 11.00
N THR A 46 17.31 11.24 12.07
CA THR A 46 17.00 9.88 12.55
C THR A 46 16.14 9.11 11.55
N LEU A 47 15.17 9.80 10.91
CA LEU A 47 14.30 9.21 9.91
C LEU A 47 15.10 8.76 8.68
N LEU A 48 16.03 9.59 8.18
CA LEU A 48 16.85 9.24 7.03
C LEU A 48 17.73 8.01 7.31
N GLU A 49 18.33 7.90 8.49
CA GLU A 49 19.14 6.71 8.83
C GLU A 49 18.29 5.44 8.99
N ASP A 50 17.10 5.54 9.57
CA ASP A 50 16.24 4.38 9.77
C ASP A 50 15.51 3.94 8.50
N VAL A 51 15.17 4.87 7.61
CA VAL A 51 14.59 4.55 6.30
C VAL A 51 15.57 3.69 5.49
N LYS A 52 16.88 3.92 5.58
CA LYS A 52 17.87 3.05 4.93
C LYS A 52 17.76 1.58 5.35
N LYS A 53 17.40 1.32 6.62
CA LYS A 53 17.23 -0.05 7.16
C LYS A 53 16.09 -0.79 6.48
N ILE A 54 14.94 -0.14 6.27
CA ILE A 54 13.78 -0.78 5.61
C ILE A 54 14.02 -1.00 4.10
N PHE A 55 14.85 -0.14 3.48
CA PHE A 55 15.34 -0.34 2.11
C PHE A 55 16.54 -1.30 2.01
N LYS A 56 17.00 -1.87 3.14
CA LYS A 56 18.16 -2.77 3.25
C LYS A 56 19.40 -2.21 2.53
N THR A 57 19.64 -0.90 2.63
CA THR A 57 20.76 -0.22 1.98
C THR A 57 21.68 0.43 3.01
N THR A 58 22.99 0.35 2.80
CA THR A 58 23.99 1.08 3.60
C THR A 58 24.55 2.28 2.86
N THR A 59 24.50 2.27 1.53
CA THR A 59 25.08 3.27 0.61
C THR A 59 24.04 4.21 0.00
N GLY A 60 22.77 3.80 -0.05
CA GLY A 60 21.68 4.59 -0.61
C GLY A 60 21.41 5.85 0.21
N THR A 61 21.01 6.93 -0.49
CA THR A 61 20.60 8.20 0.13
C THR A 61 19.08 8.37 0.00
N PRO A 62 18.32 8.39 1.10
CA PRO A 62 16.87 8.58 1.04
C PRO A 62 16.47 10.04 0.89
N PHE A 63 15.32 10.25 0.24
CA PHE A 63 14.65 11.54 0.10
C PHE A 63 13.20 11.41 0.56
N LEU A 64 12.76 12.29 1.46
CA LEU A 64 11.40 12.30 2.02
C LEU A 64 10.56 13.39 1.36
N PHE A 65 10.12 13.18 0.12
CA PHE A 65 9.33 14.18 -0.59
C PHE A 65 7.90 14.29 -0.03
N PRO A 66 7.38 15.51 0.22
CA PRO A 66 5.97 15.73 0.56
C PRO A 66 5.09 15.61 -0.69
N THR A 67 4.97 14.39 -1.19
CA THR A 67 4.24 14.04 -2.42
C THR A 67 3.66 12.62 -2.30
N THR A 68 2.95 12.19 -3.34
CA THR A 68 2.43 10.82 -3.47
C THR A 68 3.38 9.93 -4.26
N GLY A 69 3.06 8.64 -4.42
CA GLY A 69 3.87 7.72 -5.23
C GLY A 69 4.12 8.20 -6.67
N THR A 70 3.16 8.89 -7.29
CA THR A 70 3.30 9.43 -8.65
C THR A 70 4.34 10.56 -8.74
N GLY A 71 4.48 11.38 -7.69
CA GLY A 71 5.55 12.38 -7.63
C GLY A 71 6.92 11.77 -7.36
N ALA A 72 6.98 10.66 -6.61
CA ALA A 72 8.22 9.91 -6.44
C ALA A 72 8.71 9.31 -7.77
N TRP A 73 7.81 8.80 -8.62
CA TRP A 73 8.14 8.36 -9.98
C TRP A 73 8.74 9.48 -10.82
N GLU A 74 8.13 10.66 -10.79
CA GLU A 74 8.63 11.83 -11.52
C GLU A 74 10.01 12.27 -11.03
N SER A 75 10.22 12.29 -9.71
CA SER A 75 11.50 12.60 -9.10
C SER A 75 12.58 11.63 -9.55
N ALA A 76 12.31 10.31 -9.53
CA ALA A 76 13.26 9.31 -9.97
C ALA A 76 13.67 9.52 -11.44
N LEU A 77 12.69 9.64 -12.34
CA LEU A 77 12.94 9.82 -13.77
C LEU A 77 13.69 11.11 -14.07
N THR A 78 13.20 12.23 -13.54
CA THR A 78 13.74 13.53 -13.88
C THR A 78 15.12 13.74 -13.29
N ASN A 79 15.50 13.14 -12.17
CA ASN A 79 16.84 13.34 -11.61
C ASN A 79 17.92 12.44 -12.23
N THR A 80 17.55 11.32 -12.85
CA THR A 80 18.53 10.35 -13.39
C THR A 80 18.61 10.31 -14.91
N LEU A 81 17.64 10.87 -15.63
CA LEU A 81 17.56 10.79 -17.08
C LEU A 81 17.41 12.19 -17.70
N SER A 82 17.78 12.27 -18.98
CA SER A 82 17.57 13.44 -19.84
C SER A 82 16.53 13.14 -20.93
N PRO A 83 15.80 14.16 -21.43
CA PRO A 83 14.91 13.96 -22.57
C PRO A 83 15.64 13.29 -23.75
N GLY A 84 14.97 12.33 -24.39
CA GLY A 84 15.55 11.48 -25.43
C GLY A 84 16.19 10.17 -24.94
N ASP A 85 16.52 10.05 -23.65
CA ASP A 85 17.07 8.80 -23.10
C ASP A 85 16.11 7.63 -23.33
N ARG A 86 16.69 6.46 -23.63
CA ARG A 86 15.94 5.23 -23.92
C ARG A 86 15.64 4.47 -22.64
N ILE A 87 14.37 4.17 -22.41
CA ILE A 87 13.90 3.41 -21.25
C ILE A 87 13.25 2.11 -21.72
N VAL A 88 13.53 1.00 -21.02
CA VAL A 88 12.76 -0.23 -21.13
C VAL A 88 11.84 -0.31 -19.91
N SER A 89 10.54 -0.45 -20.14
CA SER A 89 9.51 -0.51 -19.09
C SER A 89 8.51 -1.62 -19.37
N PHE A 90 7.96 -2.23 -18.31
CA PHE A 90 7.10 -3.41 -18.40
C PHE A 90 5.64 -3.05 -18.13
N SER A 91 4.79 -3.13 -19.14
CA SER A 91 3.35 -2.90 -19.00
C SER A 91 2.62 -4.18 -18.56
N LEU A 92 2.42 -4.35 -17.25
CA LEU A 92 1.76 -5.54 -16.66
C LEU A 92 0.41 -5.23 -16.01
N GLY A 93 0.03 -3.96 -15.86
CA GLY A 93 -1.23 -3.54 -15.27
C GLY A 93 -1.39 -2.01 -15.22
N GLN A 94 -2.40 -1.54 -14.50
CA GLN A 94 -2.78 -0.12 -14.49
C GLN A 94 -1.64 0.79 -14.02
N PHE A 95 -0.94 0.47 -12.92
CA PHE A 95 0.10 1.36 -12.38
C PHE A 95 1.35 1.41 -13.26
N SER A 96 1.77 0.28 -13.86
CA SER A 96 2.85 0.30 -14.85
C SER A 96 2.49 1.10 -16.11
N LEU A 97 1.21 1.06 -16.53
CA LEU A 97 0.74 1.87 -17.66
C LEU A 97 0.79 3.37 -17.34
N LEU A 98 0.37 3.77 -16.12
CA LEU A 98 0.45 5.16 -15.68
C LEU A 98 1.90 5.66 -15.59
N TRP A 99 2.83 4.83 -15.13
CA TRP A 99 4.23 5.22 -15.10
C TRP A 99 4.83 5.35 -16.51
N ILE A 100 4.47 4.45 -17.45
CA ILE A 100 4.86 4.56 -18.86
C ILE A 100 4.29 5.83 -19.52
N ASP A 101 3.02 6.17 -19.25
CA ASP A 101 2.41 7.43 -19.72
C ASP A 101 3.19 8.65 -19.19
N GLN A 102 3.58 8.64 -17.90
CA GLN A 102 4.43 9.70 -17.34
C GLN A 102 5.80 9.77 -18.03
N GLN A 103 6.46 8.63 -18.28
CA GLN A 103 7.74 8.57 -19.00
C GLN A 103 7.63 9.19 -20.41
N GLN A 104 6.53 8.90 -21.12
CA GLN A 104 6.24 9.46 -22.45
C GLN A 104 6.03 10.98 -22.38
N ARG A 105 5.24 11.46 -21.44
CA ARG A 105 4.97 12.91 -21.26
C ARG A 105 6.22 13.71 -20.89
N LEU A 106 7.15 13.09 -20.18
CA LEU A 106 8.45 13.70 -19.82
C LEU A 106 9.48 13.66 -20.96
N GLY A 107 9.13 13.10 -22.13
CA GLY A 107 9.96 13.15 -23.35
C GLY A 107 11.19 12.27 -23.35
N PHE A 108 11.22 11.23 -22.52
CA PHE A 108 12.10 10.08 -22.77
C PHE A 108 11.67 9.40 -24.07
N SER A 109 12.54 8.67 -24.78
CA SER A 109 12.27 8.17 -26.14
C SER A 109 11.20 7.06 -26.22
N ALA A 110 9.97 7.49 -25.98
CA ALA A 110 8.76 7.28 -26.74
C ALA A 110 8.07 8.63 -27.12
N ALA A 111 8.65 9.82 -26.84
CA ALA A 111 8.18 11.13 -27.34
C ALA A 111 9.34 12.09 -27.70
N LYS A 112 9.17 12.94 -28.73
CA LYS A 112 10.26 13.67 -29.41
C LYS A 112 10.58 15.09 -28.90
N THR A 113 9.88 15.69 -27.93
CA THR A 113 10.01 17.15 -27.68
C THR A 113 9.81 17.70 -26.24
N ALA A 114 10.00 16.92 -25.16
CA ALA A 114 9.82 17.51 -23.81
C ALA A 114 11.05 18.32 -23.32
N LYS A 115 10.78 19.43 -22.65
CA LYS A 115 11.76 20.27 -21.92
C LYS A 115 11.23 20.49 -20.50
N SER A 116 11.63 19.66 -19.53
CA SER A 116 11.22 19.83 -18.12
C SER A 116 12.31 20.49 -17.28
N VAL A 117 11.96 21.54 -16.54
CA VAL A 117 12.83 22.21 -15.57
C VAL A 117 12.48 21.71 -14.17
N ARG A 118 13.50 21.25 -13.42
CA ARG A 118 13.32 20.71 -12.06
C ARG A 118 13.35 21.84 -11.04
N VAL A 119 12.38 21.86 -10.12
CA VAL A 119 12.37 22.79 -8.97
C VAL A 119 12.00 22.04 -7.69
N PHE A 120 10.79 21.48 -7.61
CA PHE A 120 10.33 20.84 -6.37
C PHE A 120 11.02 19.48 -6.10
N PHE A 121 11.38 18.72 -7.12
CA PHE A 121 11.93 17.36 -6.95
C PHE A 121 13.45 17.26 -7.12
N ASP A 122 14.18 18.38 -7.14
CA ASP A 122 15.63 18.35 -7.39
C ASP A 122 16.40 17.75 -6.20
N TRP A 123 17.10 16.64 -6.44
CA TRP A 123 17.92 15.98 -5.43
C TRP A 123 19.08 16.85 -4.97
N LYS A 124 19.61 17.72 -5.83
CA LYS A 124 20.72 18.62 -5.49
C LYS A 124 20.34 19.61 -4.41
N ASP A 125 19.10 20.09 -4.44
CA ASP A 125 18.59 20.99 -3.40
C ASP A 125 18.49 20.25 -2.05
N TYR A 126 17.88 19.06 -2.00
CA TYR A 126 17.88 18.26 -0.77
C TYR A 126 19.30 17.99 -0.25
N LEU A 127 20.20 17.52 -1.12
CA LEU A 127 21.59 17.24 -0.73
C LEU A 127 22.34 18.49 -0.23
N LYS A 128 22.05 19.67 -0.77
CA LYS A 128 22.58 20.94 -0.26
C LYS A 128 22.10 21.19 1.17
N PHE A 129 20.80 21.07 1.44
CA PHE A 129 20.24 21.28 2.78
C PHE A 129 20.63 20.18 3.77
N TYR A 130 20.89 18.95 3.30
CA TYR A 130 21.43 17.86 4.11
C TYR A 130 22.84 18.21 4.61
N LYS A 131 23.71 18.72 3.73
CA LYS A 131 25.06 19.19 4.09
C LYS A 131 25.03 20.37 5.07
N MET A 132 24.03 21.25 4.97
CA MET A 132 23.81 22.36 5.90
C MET A 132 23.22 21.91 7.25
N GLY A 133 22.81 20.65 7.39
CA GLY A 133 22.19 20.12 8.61
C GLY A 133 20.74 20.57 8.84
N THR A 134 20.13 21.33 7.93
CA THR A 134 18.73 21.79 8.02
C THR A 134 17.73 20.89 7.28
N TYR A 135 18.24 20.02 6.41
CA TYR A 135 17.55 18.98 5.63
C TYR A 135 16.49 19.41 4.61
N TRP A 136 15.69 20.43 4.88
CA TRP A 136 14.50 20.76 4.09
C TRP A 136 14.69 22.00 3.20
N PRO A 137 14.68 21.85 1.86
CA PRO A 137 14.72 23.00 0.94
C PRO A 137 13.42 23.81 0.95
N TYR A 138 12.29 23.19 1.29
CA TYR A 138 10.96 23.79 1.42
C TYR A 138 10.16 23.08 2.51
N THR A 139 8.98 23.62 2.87
CA THR A 139 8.20 23.19 4.03
C THR A 139 7.75 21.72 3.95
N PRO A 140 8.09 20.85 4.94
CA PRO A 140 7.57 19.50 5.05
C PRO A 140 6.23 19.45 5.79
N SER A 141 5.58 18.29 5.82
CA SER A 141 4.47 18.03 6.75
C SER A 141 5.00 17.56 8.10
N ILE A 142 4.87 18.39 9.13
CA ILE A 142 5.32 18.10 10.49
C ILE A 142 4.69 16.81 11.03
N GLN A 143 3.37 16.69 10.89
CA GLN A 143 2.60 15.54 11.39
C GLN A 143 3.07 14.25 10.73
N LEU A 144 3.33 14.25 9.42
CA LEU A 144 3.81 13.05 8.73
C LEU A 144 5.23 12.65 9.14
N LEU A 145 6.11 13.57 9.55
CA LEU A 145 7.43 13.21 10.07
C LEU A 145 7.32 12.48 11.41
N TYR A 146 6.49 12.97 12.33
CA TYR A 146 6.23 12.27 13.60
C TYR A 146 5.46 10.95 13.40
N GLY A 147 4.53 10.91 12.45
CA GLY A 147 3.85 9.68 12.06
C GLY A 147 4.82 8.64 11.49
N LEU A 148 5.76 9.05 10.63
CA LEU A 148 6.80 8.17 10.09
C LEU A 148 7.72 7.64 11.20
N ARG A 149 8.10 8.47 12.17
CA ARG A 149 8.89 8.03 13.33
C ARG A 149 8.19 6.90 14.09
N ALA A 150 6.95 7.12 14.50
CA ALA A 150 6.16 6.11 15.21
C ALA A 150 5.92 4.85 14.35
N GLY A 151 5.73 5.01 13.03
CA GLY A 151 5.58 3.89 12.11
C GLY A 151 6.84 3.03 11.99
N LEU A 152 8.02 3.66 11.92
CA LEU A 152 9.31 2.97 11.91
C LEU A 152 9.57 2.27 13.24
N ASP A 153 9.25 2.91 14.37
CA ASP A 153 9.44 2.34 15.70
C ASP A 153 8.62 1.04 15.85
N LEU A 154 7.34 1.06 15.47
CA LEU A 154 6.49 -0.14 15.47
C LEU A 154 7.00 -1.23 14.51
N LEU A 155 7.49 -0.82 13.33
CA LEU A 155 8.02 -1.77 12.35
C LEU A 155 9.28 -2.47 12.88
N PHE A 156 10.15 -1.76 13.60
CA PHE A 156 11.33 -2.35 14.22
C PHE A 156 11.01 -3.14 15.48
N GLU A 157 9.98 -2.75 16.24
CA GLU A 157 9.48 -3.51 17.39
C GLU A 157 8.93 -4.88 16.96
N GLU A 158 8.12 -4.94 15.90
CA GLU A 158 7.66 -6.22 15.33
C GLU A 158 8.81 -6.99 14.66
N GLY A 159 9.73 -6.25 14.01
CA GLY A 159 10.83 -6.76 13.22
C GLY A 159 10.44 -6.96 11.75
N LEU A 160 11.22 -6.39 10.82
CA LEU A 160 10.89 -6.37 9.39
C LEU A 160 10.65 -7.77 8.79
N ASP A 161 11.45 -8.77 9.17
CA ASP A 161 11.28 -10.13 8.66
C ASP A 161 9.99 -10.78 9.20
N ASN A 162 9.57 -10.43 10.42
CA ASN A 162 8.30 -10.90 10.97
C ASN A 162 7.11 -10.21 10.28
N VAL A 163 7.23 -8.92 9.96
CA VAL A 163 6.26 -8.19 9.15
C VAL A 163 6.09 -8.86 7.78
N ILE A 164 7.20 -9.19 7.09
CA ILE A 164 7.16 -9.90 5.80
C ILE A 164 6.48 -11.25 5.95
N LYS A 165 6.86 -12.06 6.95
CA LYS A 165 6.22 -13.36 7.22
C LYS A 165 4.72 -13.21 7.48
N ARG A 166 4.30 -12.18 8.21
CA ARG A 166 2.87 -11.90 8.44
C ARG A 166 2.13 -11.65 7.14
N HIS A 167 2.67 -10.83 6.24
CA HIS A 167 2.08 -10.60 4.92
C HIS A 167 1.99 -11.88 4.10
N THR A 168 3.04 -12.71 4.10
CA THR A 168 3.00 -14.03 3.43
C THR A 168 1.92 -14.95 3.99
N ARG A 169 1.70 -14.96 5.30
CA ARG A 169 0.59 -15.72 5.92
C ARG A 169 -0.77 -15.20 5.45
N LEU A 170 -0.98 -13.87 5.50
CA LEU A 170 -2.25 -13.25 5.13
C LEU A 170 -2.56 -13.43 3.63
N GLY A 171 -1.56 -13.28 2.77
CA GLY A 171 -1.68 -13.55 1.35
C GLY A 171 -2.01 -15.01 1.05
N THR A 172 -1.33 -15.95 1.71
CA THR A 172 -1.60 -17.39 1.57
C THR A 172 -3.01 -17.75 2.03
N ALA A 173 -3.42 -17.29 3.21
CA ALA A 173 -4.75 -17.50 3.75
C ALA A 173 -5.85 -16.96 2.82
N THR A 174 -5.65 -15.76 2.26
CA THR A 174 -6.58 -15.17 1.28
C THR A 174 -6.69 -16.03 0.03
N ARG A 175 -5.58 -16.51 -0.52
CA ARG A 175 -5.57 -17.38 -1.72
C ARG A 175 -6.26 -18.72 -1.47
N LEU A 176 -6.06 -19.32 -0.29
CA LEU A 176 -6.76 -20.54 0.13
C LEU A 176 -8.28 -20.32 0.22
N ALA A 177 -8.70 -19.17 0.76
CA ALA A 177 -10.12 -18.82 0.82
C ALA A 177 -10.73 -18.65 -0.58
N VAL A 178 -10.04 -17.94 -1.48
CA VAL A 178 -10.46 -17.76 -2.88
C VAL A 178 -10.62 -19.11 -3.60
N ALA A 179 -9.67 -20.03 -3.41
CA ALA A 179 -9.75 -21.37 -3.96
C ALA A 179 -10.96 -22.16 -3.39
N ALA A 180 -11.20 -22.07 -2.08
CA ALA A 180 -12.34 -22.71 -1.41
C ALA A 180 -13.70 -22.10 -1.78
N TRP A 181 -13.74 -20.88 -2.30
CA TRP A 181 -14.93 -20.29 -2.93
C TRP A 181 -15.15 -20.79 -4.35
N GLY A 182 -14.22 -21.52 -4.95
CA GLY A 182 -14.26 -21.92 -6.36
C GLY A 182 -13.97 -20.77 -7.34
N LEU A 183 -13.43 -19.65 -6.84
CA LEU A 183 -13.02 -18.50 -7.65
C LEU A 183 -11.55 -18.61 -8.05
N LYS A 184 -11.13 -17.79 -9.02
CA LYS A 184 -9.76 -17.82 -9.55
C LYS A 184 -8.96 -16.62 -9.08
N ASN A 185 -7.68 -16.84 -8.81
CA ASN A 185 -6.72 -15.76 -8.67
C ASN A 185 -6.43 -15.17 -10.07
N CYS A 186 -6.35 -13.84 -10.19
CA CYS A 186 -5.97 -13.18 -11.43
C CYS A 186 -4.51 -13.44 -11.80
N THR A 187 -3.65 -13.73 -10.81
CA THR A 187 -2.26 -14.13 -11.06
C THR A 187 -2.22 -15.51 -11.71
N ALA A 188 -1.61 -15.60 -12.89
CA ALA A 188 -1.61 -16.81 -13.71
C ALA A 188 -0.67 -17.93 -13.21
N LYS A 189 0.40 -17.59 -12.49
CA LYS A 189 1.40 -18.55 -12.01
C LYS A 189 1.77 -18.29 -10.55
N GLU A 190 2.00 -19.35 -9.79
CA GLU A 190 2.21 -19.29 -8.34
C GLU A 190 3.46 -18.49 -7.95
N GLU A 191 4.52 -18.55 -8.76
CA GLU A 191 5.76 -17.80 -8.50
C GLU A 191 5.58 -16.28 -8.52
N ASN A 192 4.45 -15.79 -9.05
CA ASN A 192 4.11 -14.37 -9.14
C ASN A 192 3.02 -13.96 -8.13
N PHE A 193 2.64 -14.82 -7.19
CA PHE A 193 1.65 -14.46 -6.18
C PHE A 193 2.09 -13.25 -5.36
N SER A 194 1.15 -12.33 -5.15
CA SER A 194 1.36 -11.16 -4.30
C SER A 194 0.88 -11.46 -2.89
N ASP A 195 1.72 -11.12 -1.92
CA ASP A 195 1.43 -11.17 -0.48
C ASP A 195 0.95 -9.82 0.08
N THR A 196 0.56 -8.89 -0.79
CA THR A 196 -0.03 -7.60 -0.38
C THR A 196 -1.45 -7.38 -0.90
N VAL A 197 -1.80 -8.01 -2.02
CA VAL A 197 -3.14 -7.97 -2.58
C VAL A 197 -3.45 -9.25 -3.36
N THR A 198 -4.69 -9.72 -3.26
CA THR A 198 -5.22 -10.77 -4.13
C THR A 198 -6.33 -10.20 -5.00
N ALA A 199 -6.15 -10.27 -6.32
CA ALA A 199 -7.18 -9.94 -7.30
C ALA A 199 -7.98 -11.20 -7.63
N VAL A 200 -9.27 -11.17 -7.33
CA VAL A 200 -10.19 -12.31 -7.43
C VAL A 200 -11.02 -12.16 -8.70
N VAL A 201 -10.93 -13.13 -9.59
CA VAL A 201 -11.69 -13.18 -10.84
C VAL A 201 -13.07 -13.76 -10.56
N VAL A 202 -14.11 -13.04 -10.97
CA VAL A 202 -15.50 -13.49 -10.86
C VAL A 202 -15.97 -14.14 -12.18
N PRO A 203 -16.99 -15.02 -12.13
CA PRO A 203 -17.62 -15.55 -13.34
C PRO A 203 -18.22 -14.44 -14.23
N PRO A 204 -18.39 -14.69 -15.54
CA PRO A 204 -18.90 -13.68 -16.49
C PRO A 204 -20.30 -13.14 -16.19
N TYR A 205 -21.13 -13.87 -15.43
CA TYR A 205 -22.48 -13.45 -15.05
C TYR A 205 -22.50 -12.52 -13.81
N ILE A 206 -21.34 -12.23 -13.20
CA ILE A 206 -21.20 -11.35 -12.05
C ILE A 206 -20.40 -10.12 -12.42
N ASP A 207 -20.92 -8.94 -12.09
CA ASP A 207 -20.14 -7.71 -12.07
C ASP A 207 -19.46 -7.53 -10.70
N SER A 208 -18.13 -7.62 -10.68
CA SER A 208 -17.33 -7.39 -9.46
C SER A 208 -17.46 -5.97 -8.89
N SER A 209 -17.92 -4.98 -9.67
CA SER A 209 -18.19 -3.63 -9.15
C SER A 209 -19.37 -3.62 -8.15
N GLU A 210 -20.37 -4.48 -8.38
CA GLU A 210 -21.50 -4.64 -7.47
C GLU A 210 -21.11 -5.37 -6.18
N ILE A 211 -20.10 -6.26 -6.21
CA ILE A 211 -19.51 -6.82 -4.98
C ILE A 211 -18.96 -5.70 -4.10
N VAL A 212 -18.13 -4.82 -4.66
CA VAL A 212 -17.49 -3.74 -3.90
C VAL A 212 -18.53 -2.76 -3.35
N LYS A 213 -19.51 -2.39 -4.17
CA LYS A 213 -20.60 -1.50 -3.79
C LYS A 213 -21.51 -2.11 -2.71
N HIS A 214 -21.82 -3.40 -2.82
CA HIS A 214 -22.65 -4.11 -1.84
C HIS A 214 -21.92 -4.30 -0.50
N ALA A 215 -20.63 -4.64 -0.55
CA ALA A 215 -19.75 -4.70 0.62
C ALA A 215 -19.76 -3.38 1.42
N TRP A 216 -19.63 -2.24 0.71
CA TRP A 216 -19.69 -0.92 1.33
C TRP A 216 -21.07 -0.63 1.93
N LYS A 217 -22.14 -0.81 1.14
CA LYS A 217 -23.51 -0.44 1.54
C LYS A 217 -24.05 -1.26 2.70
N ARG A 218 -23.73 -2.55 2.76
CA ARG A 218 -24.37 -3.49 3.70
C ARG A 218 -23.45 -3.93 4.84
N TYR A 219 -22.16 -4.06 4.59
CA TYR A 219 -21.22 -4.74 5.50
C TYR A 219 -20.14 -3.82 6.07
N ASN A 220 -20.21 -2.51 5.84
CA ASN A 220 -19.19 -1.55 6.28
C ASN A 220 -17.77 -2.03 5.90
N LEU A 221 -17.64 -2.59 4.69
CA LEU A 221 -16.46 -3.28 4.19
C LEU A 221 -15.99 -2.62 2.89
N SER A 222 -14.73 -2.19 2.87
CA SER A 222 -14.09 -1.58 1.70
C SER A 222 -13.22 -2.58 0.96
N LEU A 223 -13.58 -2.91 -0.29
CA LEU A 223 -12.81 -3.77 -1.19
C LEU A 223 -12.29 -2.97 -2.39
N GLY A 224 -11.20 -3.43 -3.01
CA GLY A 224 -10.63 -2.75 -4.17
C GLY A 224 -11.37 -3.08 -5.47
N LEU A 225 -11.66 -2.08 -6.29
CA LEU A 225 -12.21 -2.27 -7.63
C LEU A 225 -11.18 -2.88 -8.60
N GLY A 226 -11.66 -3.61 -9.60
CA GLY A 226 -10.91 -3.88 -10.83
C GLY A 226 -10.74 -2.60 -11.65
N LEU A 227 -9.54 -2.40 -12.20
CA LEU A 227 -9.18 -1.16 -12.91
C LEU A 227 -8.95 -1.43 -14.40
N ASN A 228 -9.41 -0.52 -15.25
CA ASN A 228 -9.14 -0.54 -16.69
C ASN A 228 -9.49 -1.89 -17.33
N LYS A 229 -8.53 -2.63 -17.91
CA LYS A 229 -8.74 -3.89 -18.65
C LYS A 229 -9.48 -4.98 -17.87
N VAL A 230 -9.44 -4.92 -16.54
CA VAL A 230 -10.10 -5.88 -15.64
C VAL A 230 -11.28 -5.27 -14.86
N ALA A 231 -11.73 -4.07 -15.21
CA ALA A 231 -12.94 -3.48 -14.65
C ALA A 231 -14.14 -4.40 -14.87
N GLY A 232 -14.97 -4.55 -13.83
CA GLY A 232 -16.11 -5.46 -13.80
C GLY A 232 -15.77 -6.95 -13.68
N LYS A 233 -14.53 -7.36 -13.98
CA LYS A 233 -14.10 -8.77 -13.98
C LYS A 233 -13.41 -9.23 -12.71
N VAL A 234 -12.84 -8.30 -11.94
CA VAL A 234 -12.11 -8.62 -10.71
C VAL A 234 -12.44 -7.63 -9.60
N PHE A 235 -12.49 -8.13 -8.36
CA PHE A 235 -12.35 -7.31 -7.16
C PHE A 235 -11.04 -7.65 -6.46
N ARG A 236 -10.58 -6.81 -5.55
CA ARG A 236 -9.28 -6.94 -4.87
C ARG A 236 -9.46 -6.94 -3.36
N ILE A 237 -8.78 -7.89 -2.71
CA ILE A 237 -8.65 -7.95 -1.26
C ILE A 237 -7.21 -7.55 -0.92
N GLY A 238 -7.05 -6.37 -0.32
CA GLY A 238 -5.77 -5.90 0.19
C GLY A 238 -5.49 -6.49 1.57
N HIS A 239 -4.28 -7.01 1.77
CA HIS A 239 -3.84 -7.64 3.02
C HIS A 239 -2.44 -7.16 3.41
N LEU A 240 -2.27 -5.84 3.36
CA LEU A 240 -1.02 -5.15 3.65
C LEU A 240 -1.15 -4.08 4.74
N GLY A 241 -0.02 -3.77 5.39
CA GLY A 241 0.08 -2.76 6.45
C GLY A 241 -0.11 -3.33 7.86
N HIS A 242 -0.77 -2.56 8.72
CA HIS A 242 -1.04 -2.96 10.11
C HIS A 242 -2.36 -3.72 10.20
N LEU A 243 -2.28 -5.02 9.95
CA LEU A 243 -3.41 -5.93 9.89
C LEU A 243 -3.05 -7.29 10.49
N ASN A 244 -3.99 -7.91 11.20
CA ASN A 244 -3.85 -9.24 11.79
C ASN A 244 -4.83 -10.27 11.19
N GLU A 245 -4.62 -11.52 11.58
CA GLU A 245 -5.33 -12.70 11.10
C GLU A 245 -6.85 -12.62 11.34
N LEU A 246 -7.29 -12.12 12.49
CA LEU A 246 -8.73 -12.04 12.82
C LEU A 246 -9.43 -10.96 12.00
N GLN A 247 -8.76 -9.84 11.72
CA GLN A 247 -9.29 -8.83 10.81
C GLN A 247 -9.50 -9.42 9.42
N LEU A 248 -8.52 -10.18 8.90
CA LEU A 248 -8.65 -10.85 7.61
C LEU A 248 -9.81 -11.85 7.59
N LEU A 249 -9.92 -12.72 8.61
CA LEU A 249 -11.01 -13.70 8.68
C LEU A 249 -12.40 -13.03 8.69
N GLY A 250 -12.53 -11.88 9.36
CA GLY A 250 -13.74 -11.04 9.31
C GLY A 250 -14.06 -10.53 7.89
N CYS A 251 -13.05 -10.05 7.16
CA CYS A 251 -13.20 -9.67 5.76
C CYS A 251 -13.60 -10.85 4.87
N LEU A 252 -13.01 -12.03 5.07
CA LEU A 252 -13.32 -13.22 4.27
C LEU A 252 -14.76 -13.70 4.52
N GLY A 253 -15.20 -13.72 5.78
CA GLY A 253 -16.60 -14.02 6.12
C GLY A 253 -17.58 -13.00 5.53
N GLY A 254 -17.22 -11.70 5.58
CA GLY A 254 -17.97 -10.64 4.89
C GLY A 254 -18.04 -10.86 3.37
N GLY A 255 -16.93 -11.26 2.75
CA GLY A 255 -16.84 -11.58 1.33
C GLY A 255 -17.79 -12.72 0.92
N GLU A 256 -17.90 -13.78 1.72
CA GLU A 256 -18.84 -14.87 1.47
C GLU A 256 -20.31 -14.41 1.54
N MET A 257 -20.66 -13.56 2.51
CA MET A 257 -22.01 -13.00 2.61
C MET A 257 -22.33 -12.12 1.39
N VAL A 258 -21.37 -11.29 0.94
CA VAL A 258 -21.53 -10.49 -0.28
C VAL A 258 -21.72 -11.37 -1.51
N LEU A 259 -20.86 -12.38 -1.69
CA LEU A 259 -20.95 -13.33 -2.81
C LEU A 259 -22.32 -14.03 -2.84
N LYS A 260 -22.84 -14.47 -1.69
CA LYS A 260 -24.18 -15.06 -1.61
C LYS A 260 -25.26 -14.05 -2.01
N ASP A 261 -25.19 -12.83 -1.50
CA ASP A 261 -26.20 -11.80 -1.77
C ASP A 261 -26.28 -11.41 -3.26
N ILE A 262 -25.15 -11.43 -3.97
CA ILE A 262 -25.10 -11.11 -5.40
C ILE A 262 -25.34 -12.34 -6.31
N GLY A 263 -25.78 -13.46 -5.74
CA GLY A 263 -26.20 -14.65 -6.48
C GLY A 263 -25.06 -15.62 -6.86
N TYR A 264 -23.86 -15.47 -6.29
CA TYR A 264 -22.82 -16.49 -6.43
C TYR A 264 -23.07 -17.66 -5.46
N PRO A 265 -23.05 -18.92 -5.92
CA PRO A 265 -23.37 -20.09 -5.08
C PRO A 265 -22.20 -20.50 -4.16
N VAL A 266 -21.68 -19.57 -3.36
CA VAL A 266 -20.63 -19.87 -2.37
C VAL A 266 -21.18 -20.74 -1.24
N LYS A 267 -20.39 -21.73 -0.82
CA LYS A 267 -20.64 -22.45 0.43
C LYS A 267 -20.19 -21.58 1.61
N LEU A 268 -21.14 -21.01 2.35
CA LEU A 268 -20.83 -20.22 3.54
C LEU A 268 -19.92 -21.00 4.52
N GLY A 269 -18.90 -20.32 5.02
CA GLY A 269 -17.85 -20.83 5.88
C GLY A 269 -16.67 -21.49 5.15
N SER A 270 -16.74 -21.76 3.84
CA SER A 270 -15.71 -22.57 3.17
C SER A 270 -14.34 -21.89 3.11
N GLY A 271 -14.30 -20.60 2.76
CA GLY A 271 -13.05 -19.86 2.67
C GLY A 271 -12.51 -19.46 4.04
N VAL A 272 -13.40 -19.09 4.97
CA VAL A 272 -13.00 -18.82 6.37
C VAL A 272 -12.36 -20.06 6.99
N ALA A 273 -12.95 -21.25 6.82
CA ALA A 273 -12.39 -22.49 7.35
C ALA A 273 -11.02 -22.82 6.73
N ALA A 274 -10.87 -22.69 5.40
CA ALA A 274 -9.61 -22.93 4.72
C ALA A 274 -8.50 -21.98 5.19
N ALA A 275 -8.81 -20.69 5.31
CA ALA A 275 -7.87 -19.70 5.84
C ALA A 275 -7.51 -19.96 7.31
N ALA A 276 -8.50 -20.20 8.17
CA ALA A 276 -8.29 -20.43 9.59
C ALA A 276 -7.45 -21.69 9.88
N ALA A 277 -7.67 -22.78 9.14
CA ALA A 277 -6.89 -24.01 9.28
C ALA A 277 -5.40 -23.82 8.96
N TYR A 278 -5.08 -22.94 8.00
CA TYR A 278 -3.70 -22.55 7.71
C TYR A 278 -3.14 -21.61 8.78
N LEU A 279 -3.92 -20.59 9.19
CA LEU A 279 -3.47 -19.57 10.13
C LEU A 279 -3.26 -20.13 11.54
N SER A 280 -4.05 -21.10 12.00
CA SER A 280 -3.88 -21.74 13.31
C SER A 280 -2.52 -22.42 13.49
N ASN A 281 -1.91 -22.86 12.39
CA ASN A 281 -0.61 -23.53 12.39
C ASN A 281 0.57 -22.59 12.11
N SER A 282 0.31 -21.39 11.60
CA SER A 282 1.35 -20.47 11.12
C SER A 282 1.44 -19.16 11.90
N THR A 283 0.41 -18.80 12.68
CA THR A 283 0.40 -17.58 13.49
C THR A 283 1.33 -17.74 14.71
N PRO A 284 2.35 -16.87 14.88
CA PRO A 284 3.25 -16.95 16.02
C PRO A 284 2.58 -16.44 17.30
N LEU A 285 3.10 -16.85 18.46
CA LEU A 285 2.81 -16.16 19.72
C LEU A 285 3.33 -14.72 19.65
N ILE A 286 2.65 -13.81 20.35
CA ILE A 286 3.03 -12.40 20.39
C ILE A 286 4.16 -12.24 21.42
N PRO A 287 5.40 -11.88 21.01
CA PRO A 287 6.56 -11.92 21.91
C PRO A 287 6.43 -11.04 23.15
N SER A 288 5.75 -9.90 23.06
CA SER A 288 5.54 -8.97 24.17
C SER A 288 4.48 -9.41 25.20
N ARG A 289 3.87 -10.58 25.03
CA ARG A 289 2.81 -11.12 25.91
C ARG A 289 3.23 -12.39 26.65
N ILE A 290 4.51 -12.73 26.60
CA ILE A 290 5.15 -13.84 27.31
C ILE A 290 6.15 -13.22 28.28
#